data_AF-A0A839Z223-F1
#
_entry.id   AF-A0A839Z223-F1
#
_cell.length_a   1.000
_cell.length_b   1.000
_cell.length_c   1.000
_cell.angle_alpha   90.00
_cell.angle_beta   90.00
_cell.angle_gamma   90.00
#
_symmetry.space_group_name_H-M   'P 1'
#
loop_
_entity.id
_entity.type
_entity.pdbx_description
1 polymer ?
#
loop_
_entity_poly.entity_id
_entity_poly.type
_entity_poly.pdbx_seq_one_letter_code
_entity_poly.pdbx_strand_id
1 'polypeptide(L)'
;MSKPQVTFIEQNAPIDEYGRALYAVSRSVLRAMLDTLTEEDLTDLNTPLLDVRMRQLAKVARVDRDKGLRGDGFEWAVHEAILGKEERVIDPLHHAMRKASKFVKDAAPQSLMFGHERARYLGFTDAVVDAAGAQSYILPEGSGRPFHFGTWVANAAQGKVAEAFLPPRIQQIWKTDLFVSAEDDARHFAATVKSNFDLLEGGRGLRIGIVPESTHPLNRAGVRYSPAHRLWIVTLADPNGFMGLFNDAYQAVGRAIITLGKQPLPAYWTKPSAKAQRIEEQLKKYPDATVIDIESALDEAAQQDLVSAKERLVGVNAPNWLHIKQLAPRIISPKPRFDKLD
;
A
#
# COMPACT_ATOMS: atom_id res chain seq x y z
N MET A 1 29.70 -40.37 -11.45
CA MET A 1 28.47 -39.60 -11.75
C MET A 1 27.81 -39.24 -10.43
N SER A 2 27.77 -37.95 -10.10
CA SER A 2 27.14 -37.42 -8.87
C SER A 2 25.61 -37.50 -9.01
N LYS A 3 24.92 -38.12 -8.05
CA LYS A 3 23.44 -38.14 -8.03
C LYS A 3 22.93 -36.71 -7.79
N PRO A 4 21.90 -36.24 -8.52
CA PRO A 4 21.28 -34.95 -8.23
C PRO A 4 20.71 -34.99 -6.81
N GLN A 5 21.14 -34.02 -5.99
CA GLN A 5 20.64 -33.82 -4.65
C GLN A 5 19.27 -33.16 -4.77
N VAL A 6 18.20 -33.97 -4.76
CA VAL A 6 16.82 -33.47 -4.74
C VAL A 6 16.50 -33.03 -3.32
N THR A 7 16.43 -31.73 -3.10
CA THR A 7 15.92 -31.15 -1.85
C THR A 7 14.40 -31.19 -1.91
N PHE A 8 13.79 -32.04 -1.09
CA PHE A 8 12.34 -32.00 -0.87
C PHE A 8 12.06 -30.89 0.14
N ILE A 9 11.15 -29.99 -0.23
CA ILE A 9 10.63 -28.93 0.66
C ILE A 9 9.43 -29.53 1.38
N GLU A 10 9.54 -29.71 2.70
CA GLU A 10 8.42 -30.11 3.55
C GLU A 10 7.75 -28.87 4.14
N GLN A 11 6.42 -28.81 4.04
CA GLN A 11 5.60 -27.78 4.64
C GLN A 11 5.44 -28.06 6.15
N ASN A 12 6.05 -27.24 7.00
CA ASN A 12 6.14 -27.49 8.45
C ASN A 12 4.86 -27.14 9.26
N ALA A 13 3.87 -26.46 8.66
CA ALA A 13 2.61 -26.11 9.33
C ALA A 13 1.49 -25.80 8.30
N PRO A 14 0.20 -25.94 8.66
CA PRO A 14 -0.86 -25.31 7.89
C PRO A 14 -0.57 -23.81 7.83
N ILE A 15 -0.60 -23.25 6.63
CA ILE A 15 -0.32 -21.84 6.40
C ILE A 15 -1.41 -21.03 7.13
N ASP A 16 -1.06 -20.32 8.20
CA ASP A 16 -1.95 -19.28 8.75
C ASP A 16 -1.90 -18.06 7.83
N GLU A 17 -2.54 -18.21 6.68
CA GLU A 17 -2.56 -17.24 5.59
C GLU A 17 -3.11 -15.90 6.07
N TYR A 18 -4.08 -15.94 6.98
CA TYR A 18 -4.67 -14.75 7.58
C TYR A 18 -3.66 -13.98 8.41
N GLY A 19 -2.93 -14.63 9.33
CA GLY A 19 -1.93 -13.96 10.17
C GLY A 19 -0.80 -13.33 9.35
N ARG A 20 -0.30 -14.03 8.33
CA ARG A 20 0.73 -13.48 7.44
C ARG A 20 0.23 -12.28 6.64
N ALA A 21 -0.97 -12.41 6.05
CA ALA A 21 -1.60 -11.30 5.34
C ALA A 21 -1.87 -10.12 6.28
N LEU A 22 -2.16 -10.38 7.55
CA LEU A 22 -2.40 -9.33 8.54
C LEU A 22 -1.13 -8.55 8.91
N TYR A 23 0.03 -9.21 8.96
CA TYR A 23 1.33 -8.55 9.07
C TYR A 23 1.63 -7.67 7.86
N ALA A 24 1.42 -8.19 6.65
CA ALA A 24 1.64 -7.45 5.41
C ALA A 24 0.75 -6.20 5.35
N VAL A 25 -0.55 -6.32 5.64
CA VAL A 25 -1.46 -5.17 5.61
C VAL A 25 -1.20 -4.18 6.76
N SER A 26 -0.76 -4.67 7.92
CA SER A 26 -0.34 -3.80 9.04
C SER A 26 0.89 -2.96 8.66
N ARG A 27 1.83 -3.53 7.89
CA ARG A 27 2.95 -2.79 7.30
C ARG A 27 2.45 -1.69 6.36
N SER A 28 1.51 -2.01 5.45
CA SER A 28 0.94 -1.02 4.52
C SER A 28 0.28 0.15 5.25
N VAL A 29 -0.48 -0.13 6.32
CA VAL A 29 -1.12 0.91 7.14
C VAL A 29 -0.08 1.79 7.82
N LEU A 30 0.95 1.19 8.41
CA LEU A 30 2.01 1.93 9.09
C LEU A 30 2.81 2.80 8.11
N ARG A 31 3.10 2.25 6.92
CA ARG A 31 3.74 2.98 5.83
C ARG A 31 2.92 4.19 5.39
N ALA A 32 1.61 4.02 5.22
CA ALA A 32 0.71 5.13 4.90
C ALA A 32 0.76 6.22 5.98
N MET A 33 0.73 5.84 7.27
CA MET A 33 0.84 6.81 8.37
C MET A 33 2.16 7.58 8.34
N LEU A 34 3.27 6.93 7.99
CA LEU A 34 4.56 7.60 7.86
C LEU A 34 4.59 8.57 6.68
N ASP A 35 4.10 8.15 5.51
CA ASP A 35 4.12 8.97 4.30
C ASP A 35 3.15 10.17 4.35
N THR A 36 2.16 10.14 5.24
CA THR A 36 1.29 11.32 5.49
C THR A 36 1.95 12.44 6.27
N LEU A 37 3.14 12.21 6.85
CA LEU A 37 3.86 13.27 7.55
C LEU A 37 4.25 14.40 6.59
N THR A 38 3.81 15.60 6.92
CA THR A 38 4.13 16.80 6.14
C THR A 38 5.54 17.28 6.44
N GLU A 39 6.09 18.14 5.57
CA GLU A 39 7.37 18.82 5.87
C GLU A 39 7.30 19.64 7.16
N GLU A 40 6.13 20.19 7.49
CA GLU A 40 5.87 20.88 8.76
C GLU A 40 5.97 19.92 9.95
N ASP A 41 5.32 18.75 9.89
CA ASP A 41 5.42 17.73 10.95
C ASP A 41 6.87 17.27 11.17
N LEU A 42 7.62 17.03 10.09
CA LEU A 42 9.01 16.60 10.16
C LEU A 42 9.92 17.70 10.73
N THR A 43 9.63 18.96 10.38
CA THR A 43 10.33 20.14 10.93
C THR A 43 10.06 20.29 12.42
N ASP A 44 8.80 20.18 12.84
CA ASP A 44 8.38 20.25 14.25
C ASP A 44 8.96 19.12 15.09
N LEU A 45 9.04 17.91 14.52
CA LEU A 45 9.71 16.77 15.12
C LEU A 45 11.24 16.90 15.12
N ASN A 46 11.79 17.82 14.32
CA ASN A 46 13.21 17.96 14.03
C ASN A 46 13.86 16.60 13.72
N THR A 47 13.19 15.80 12.90
CA THR A 47 13.57 14.42 12.60
C THR A 47 13.29 14.15 11.12
N PRO A 48 14.27 13.71 10.33
CA PRO A 48 14.02 13.33 8.94
C PRO A 48 13.14 12.08 8.88
N LEU A 49 12.38 11.91 7.79
CA LEU A 49 11.37 10.86 7.63
C LEU A 49 11.88 9.45 8.01
N LEU A 50 13.09 9.09 7.55
CA LEU A 50 13.69 7.78 7.79
C LEU A 50 14.02 7.51 9.26
N ASP A 51 14.23 8.55 10.06
CA ASP A 51 14.58 8.44 11.48
C ASP A 51 13.38 8.61 12.41
N VAL A 52 12.18 8.81 11.86
CA VAL A 52 10.95 8.95 12.64
C VAL A 52 10.70 7.67 13.41
N ARG A 53 10.54 7.81 14.73
CA ARG A 53 10.26 6.69 15.63
C ARG A 53 8.80 6.47 15.84
N MET A 54 8.43 5.25 16.23
CA MET A 54 7.04 4.88 16.49
C MET A 54 6.36 5.82 17.49
N ARG A 55 7.04 6.19 18.58
CA ARG A 55 6.50 7.16 19.56
C ARG A 55 6.36 8.59 19.02
N GLN A 56 7.18 8.99 18.03
CA GLN A 56 7.09 10.31 17.40
C GLN A 56 5.92 10.33 16.44
N LEU A 57 5.84 9.33 15.55
CA LEU A 57 4.68 9.11 14.69
C LEU A 57 3.40 9.08 15.51
N ALA A 58 3.39 8.36 16.64
CA ALA A 58 2.21 8.24 17.49
C ALA A 58 1.72 9.57 18.10
N LYS A 59 2.60 10.56 18.28
CA LYS A 59 2.23 11.88 18.80
C LYS A 59 1.60 12.77 17.75
N VAL A 60 2.02 12.63 16.49
CA VAL A 60 1.58 13.49 15.38
C VAL A 60 0.46 12.86 14.56
N ALA A 61 0.39 11.52 14.51
CA ALA A 61 -0.60 10.78 13.75
C ALA A 61 -2.02 11.05 14.28
N ARG A 62 -2.93 11.44 13.38
CA ARG A 62 -4.28 11.89 13.71
C ARG A 62 -5.33 10.82 13.39
N VAL A 63 -5.16 9.61 13.94
CA VAL A 63 -5.89 8.38 13.54
C VAL A 63 -7.41 8.57 13.40
N ASP A 64 -8.06 9.26 14.34
CA ASP A 64 -9.53 9.48 14.32
C ASP A 64 -9.94 10.86 13.78
N ARG A 65 -9.01 11.80 13.61
CA ARG A 65 -9.31 13.17 13.17
C ARG A 65 -9.05 13.37 11.69
N ASP A 66 -8.15 12.59 11.11
CA ASP A 66 -7.82 12.63 9.70
C ASP A 66 -8.64 11.57 8.95
N LYS A 67 -9.66 12.05 8.25
CA LYS A 67 -10.52 11.19 7.41
C LYS A 67 -9.77 10.63 6.19
N GLY A 68 -8.67 11.26 5.76
CA GLY A 68 -7.85 10.84 4.64
C GLY A 68 -7.00 9.62 4.95
N LEU A 69 -6.48 9.52 6.18
CA LEU A 69 -5.52 8.49 6.58
C LEU A 69 -5.99 7.04 6.35
N ARG A 70 -7.27 6.77 6.57
CA ARG A 70 -7.84 5.45 6.27
C ARG A 70 -7.92 5.17 4.77
N GLY A 71 -8.21 6.21 3.98
CA GLY A 71 -8.12 6.16 2.52
C GLY A 71 -6.70 5.84 2.08
N ASP A 72 -5.72 6.60 2.55
CA ASP A 72 -4.30 6.39 2.24
C ASP A 72 -3.81 4.99 2.58
N GLY A 73 -4.18 4.50 3.77
CA GLY A 73 -3.87 3.14 4.21
C GLY A 73 -4.49 2.08 3.32
N PHE A 74 -5.72 2.29 2.85
CA PHE A 74 -6.40 1.36 1.95
C PHE A 74 -5.77 1.34 0.56
N GLU A 75 -5.39 2.51 0.03
CA GLU A 75 -4.68 2.63 -1.24
C GLU A 75 -3.34 1.89 -1.21
N TRP A 76 -2.56 2.08 -0.13
CA TRP A 76 -1.32 1.35 0.11
C TRP A 76 -1.55 -0.16 0.24
N ALA A 77 -2.55 -0.57 1.02
CA ALA A 77 -2.85 -1.98 1.22
C ALA A 77 -3.23 -2.67 -0.10
N VAL A 78 -4.03 -2.02 -0.96
CA VAL A 78 -4.38 -2.55 -2.28
C VAL A 78 -3.14 -2.63 -3.18
N HIS A 79 -2.30 -1.59 -3.18
CA HIS A 79 -1.05 -1.59 -3.96
C HIS A 79 -0.13 -2.75 -3.57
N GLU A 80 0.15 -2.91 -2.28
CA GLU A 80 1.03 -3.97 -1.79
C GLU A 80 0.41 -5.36 -1.94
N ALA A 81 -0.91 -5.49 -1.82
CA ALA A 81 -1.61 -6.74 -2.12
C ALA A 81 -1.44 -7.15 -3.59
N ILE A 82 -1.46 -6.20 -4.53
CA ILE A 82 -1.18 -6.48 -5.94
C ILE A 82 0.27 -6.94 -6.12
N LEU A 83 1.24 -6.23 -5.52
CA LEU A 83 2.66 -6.61 -5.62
C LEU A 83 2.96 -7.99 -4.97
N GLY A 84 2.31 -8.26 -3.85
CA GLY A 84 2.38 -9.53 -3.11
C GLY A 84 1.56 -10.67 -3.71
N LYS A 85 0.89 -10.44 -4.85
CA LYS A 85 0.04 -11.41 -5.55
C LYS A 85 -1.08 -12.00 -4.69
N GLU A 86 -1.67 -11.18 -3.82
CA GLU A 86 -2.80 -11.57 -2.97
C GLU A 86 -4.06 -11.87 -3.81
N GLU A 87 -4.45 -13.14 -3.86
CA GLU A 87 -5.52 -13.65 -4.74
C GLU A 87 -6.85 -12.90 -4.56
N ARG A 88 -7.21 -12.54 -3.31
CA ARG A 88 -8.44 -11.80 -2.98
C ARG A 88 -8.54 -10.44 -3.68
N VAL A 89 -7.41 -9.87 -4.12
CA VAL A 89 -7.33 -8.60 -4.86
C VAL A 89 -6.98 -8.84 -6.33
N ILE A 90 -6.03 -9.73 -6.60
CA ILE A 90 -5.52 -10.02 -7.95
C ILE A 90 -6.60 -10.57 -8.87
N ASP A 91 -7.37 -11.56 -8.43
CA ASP A 91 -8.35 -12.23 -9.28
C ASP A 91 -9.45 -11.27 -9.79
N PRO A 92 -10.14 -10.52 -8.92
CA PRO A 92 -11.17 -9.61 -9.39
C PRO A 92 -10.55 -8.42 -10.17
N LEU A 93 -9.33 -7.98 -9.84
CA LEU A 93 -8.65 -6.94 -10.61
C LEU A 93 -8.29 -7.41 -12.03
N HIS A 94 -7.70 -8.59 -12.16
CA HIS A 94 -7.36 -9.19 -13.45
C HIS A 94 -8.62 -9.38 -14.29
N HIS A 95 -9.71 -9.87 -13.68
CA HIS A 95 -11.00 -9.99 -14.35
C HIS A 95 -11.50 -8.64 -14.89
N ALA A 96 -11.43 -7.57 -14.09
CA ALA A 96 -11.80 -6.22 -14.52
C ALA A 96 -10.92 -5.70 -15.67
N MET A 97 -9.61 -5.93 -15.63
CA MET A 97 -8.69 -5.52 -16.69
C MET A 97 -9.01 -6.23 -18.02
N ARG A 98 -9.27 -7.54 -17.97
CA ARG A 98 -9.66 -8.35 -19.15
C ARG A 98 -11.00 -7.90 -19.74
N LYS A 99 -11.95 -7.50 -18.89
CA LYS A 99 -13.22 -6.88 -19.32
C LYS A 99 -13.03 -5.48 -19.89
N ALA A 100 -12.06 -4.72 -19.37
CA ALA A 100 -11.77 -3.36 -19.82
C ALA A 100 -11.06 -3.30 -21.17
N SER A 101 -10.29 -4.33 -21.55
CA SER A 101 -9.65 -4.41 -22.87
C SER A 101 -9.25 -5.84 -23.23
N LYS A 102 -9.50 -6.21 -24.49
CA LYS A 102 -9.04 -7.49 -25.08
C LYS A 102 -7.53 -7.59 -25.29
N PHE A 103 -6.80 -6.48 -25.17
CA PHE A 103 -5.37 -6.41 -25.45
C PHE A 103 -4.48 -6.72 -24.24
N VAL A 104 -5.07 -6.80 -23.05
CA VAL A 104 -4.36 -7.13 -21.80
C VAL A 104 -3.84 -8.56 -21.89
N LYS A 105 -2.56 -8.75 -21.58
CA LYS A 105 -1.95 -10.08 -21.48
C LYS A 105 -2.65 -10.94 -20.43
N ASP A 106 -2.57 -12.26 -20.59
CA ASP A 106 -3.05 -13.20 -19.58
C ASP A 106 -1.91 -13.46 -18.57
N ALA A 107 -1.68 -12.47 -17.71
CA ALA A 107 -0.61 -12.47 -16.71
C ALA A 107 -1.06 -11.72 -15.45
N ALA A 108 -0.36 -11.97 -14.33
CA ALA A 108 -0.73 -11.37 -13.05
C ALA A 108 -0.71 -9.83 -13.14
N PRO A 109 -1.71 -9.14 -12.58
CA PRO A 109 -1.68 -7.70 -12.43
C PRO A 109 -0.45 -7.22 -11.64
N GLN A 110 0.08 -6.08 -12.06
CA GLN A 110 1.05 -5.27 -11.34
C GLN A 110 0.48 -3.86 -11.15
N SER A 111 1.04 -3.11 -10.22
CA SER A 111 0.61 -1.73 -9.98
C SER A 111 1.77 -0.78 -9.75
N LEU A 112 1.57 0.47 -10.15
CA LEU A 112 2.46 1.61 -9.92
C LEU A 112 1.66 2.70 -9.22
N MET A 113 2.14 3.16 -8.08
CA MET A 113 1.43 4.18 -7.31
C MET A 113 1.64 5.57 -7.92
N PHE A 114 0.57 6.37 -8.02
CA PHE A 114 0.63 7.69 -8.66
C PHE A 114 0.14 8.86 -7.80
N GLY A 115 -0.76 8.62 -6.84
CA GLY A 115 -1.55 9.61 -6.08
C GLY A 115 -1.02 11.06 -6.07
N HIS A 116 -1.83 12.00 -6.56
CA HIS A 116 -1.46 13.42 -6.78
C HIS A 116 -0.77 14.07 -5.58
N GLU A 117 -1.24 13.81 -4.36
CA GLU A 117 -0.68 14.40 -3.14
C GLU A 117 0.75 13.89 -2.87
N ARG A 118 1.07 12.67 -3.30
CA ARG A 118 2.39 12.05 -3.21
C ARG A 118 3.30 12.42 -4.38
N ALA A 119 2.71 12.67 -5.55
CA ALA A 119 3.45 13.18 -6.71
C ALA A 119 3.98 14.61 -6.54
N ARG A 120 3.54 15.34 -5.51
CA ARG A 120 4.08 16.65 -5.14
C ARG A 120 5.48 16.59 -4.51
N TYR A 121 5.91 15.43 -4.02
CA TYR A 121 7.27 15.25 -3.52
C TYR A 121 8.25 15.16 -4.71
N LEU A 122 9.24 16.05 -4.73
CA LEU A 122 10.26 16.13 -5.78
C LEU A 122 10.96 14.77 -5.97
N GLY A 123 10.85 14.22 -7.18
CA GLY A 123 11.42 12.92 -7.57
C GLY A 123 10.40 11.78 -7.71
N PHE A 124 9.17 11.93 -7.20
CA PHE A 124 8.13 10.89 -7.33
C PHE A 124 7.66 10.73 -8.78
N THR A 125 7.46 11.83 -9.52
CA THR A 125 7.08 11.78 -10.94
C THR A 125 8.15 11.13 -11.80
N ASP A 126 9.42 11.44 -11.53
CA ASP A 126 10.56 10.86 -12.25
C ASP A 126 10.69 9.37 -11.89
N ALA A 127 10.52 9.01 -10.62
CA ALA A 127 10.47 7.61 -10.17
C ALA A 127 9.29 6.84 -10.80
N VAL A 128 8.11 7.45 -10.98
CA VAL A 128 6.98 6.82 -11.68
C VAL A 128 7.28 6.63 -13.16
N VAL A 129 7.89 7.61 -13.83
CA VAL A 129 8.28 7.50 -15.24
C VAL A 129 9.39 6.46 -15.42
N ASP A 130 10.36 6.43 -14.51
CA ASP A 130 11.47 5.46 -14.51
C ASP A 130 10.97 4.04 -14.19
N ALA A 131 10.11 3.89 -13.18
CA ALA A 131 9.53 2.61 -12.80
C ALA A 131 8.54 2.07 -13.85
N ALA A 132 7.77 2.95 -14.50
CA ALA A 132 6.94 2.56 -15.64
C ALA A 132 7.80 2.24 -16.87
N GLY A 133 8.97 2.86 -17.01
CA GLY A 133 9.82 2.77 -18.19
C GLY A 133 9.38 3.73 -19.30
N ALA A 134 10.35 4.21 -20.08
CA ALA A 134 10.16 5.22 -21.13
C ALA A 134 9.16 4.83 -22.25
N GLN A 135 8.80 3.56 -22.35
CA GLN A 135 7.87 3.01 -23.33
C GLN A 135 6.48 2.71 -22.76
N SER A 136 6.12 3.24 -21.59
CA SER A 136 4.80 2.97 -20.99
C SER A 136 3.69 3.89 -21.49
N TYR A 137 2.50 3.31 -21.64
CA TYR A 137 1.32 3.90 -22.25
C TYR A 137 0.10 3.78 -21.34
N ILE A 138 -0.79 4.77 -21.39
CA ILE A 138 -2.13 4.64 -20.82
C ILE A 138 -3.12 4.10 -21.85
N LEU A 139 -4.04 3.25 -21.40
CA LEU A 139 -5.20 2.76 -22.16
C LEU A 139 -6.47 3.52 -21.73
N PRO A 140 -6.76 4.70 -22.31
CA PRO A 140 -7.97 5.44 -22.00
C PRO A 140 -9.18 4.79 -22.68
N GLU A 141 -10.36 5.30 -22.37
CA GLU A 141 -11.59 4.88 -23.03
C GLU A 141 -11.60 5.27 -24.53
N GLY A 142 -12.26 4.44 -25.35
CA GLY A 142 -12.48 4.68 -26.78
C GLY A 142 -11.32 4.28 -27.70
N SER A 143 -11.48 4.55 -28.99
CA SER A 143 -10.51 4.23 -30.04
C SER A 143 -9.49 5.35 -30.26
N GLY A 144 -8.24 4.98 -30.53
CA GLY A 144 -7.18 5.92 -30.91
C GLY A 144 -5.80 5.47 -30.45
N ARG A 145 -4.77 6.26 -30.76
CA ARG A 145 -3.40 5.97 -30.28
C ARG A 145 -3.33 6.09 -28.74
N PRO A 146 -2.62 5.18 -28.06
CA PRO A 146 -2.32 5.29 -26.62
C PRO A 146 -1.44 6.52 -26.31
N PHE A 147 -1.49 7.03 -25.07
CA PHE A 147 -0.66 8.17 -24.64
C PHE A 147 0.53 7.70 -23.83
N HIS A 148 1.74 8.08 -24.24
CA HIS A 148 2.97 7.80 -23.50
C HIS A 148 3.01 8.56 -22.17
N PHE A 149 3.44 7.90 -21.10
CA PHE A 149 3.51 8.48 -19.75
C PHE A 149 4.31 9.79 -19.72
N GLY A 150 5.51 9.81 -20.31
CA GLY A 150 6.40 10.98 -20.29
C GLY A 150 5.81 12.27 -20.88
N THR A 151 4.71 12.20 -21.65
CA THR A 151 4.10 13.40 -22.27
C THR A 151 3.11 14.14 -21.39
N TRP A 152 2.54 13.50 -20.37
CA TRP A 152 1.44 14.08 -19.60
C TRP A 152 1.53 13.83 -18.09
N VAL A 153 2.32 12.86 -17.62
CA VAL A 153 2.37 12.45 -16.20
C VAL A 153 2.76 13.61 -15.28
N ALA A 154 3.80 14.38 -15.63
CA ALA A 154 4.22 15.54 -14.85
C ALA A 154 3.15 16.65 -14.80
N ASN A 155 2.37 16.81 -15.88
CA ASN A 155 1.23 17.73 -15.87
C ASN A 155 0.13 17.20 -14.97
N ALA A 156 -0.29 15.94 -15.12
CA ALA A 156 -1.32 15.31 -14.30
C ALA A 156 -0.97 15.32 -12.80
N ALA A 157 0.32 15.24 -12.45
CA ALA A 157 0.81 15.38 -11.08
C ALA A 157 0.56 16.76 -10.45
N GLN A 158 0.13 17.77 -11.22
CA GLN A 158 -0.33 19.07 -10.72
C GLN A 158 -1.82 19.06 -10.30
N GLY A 159 -2.50 17.92 -10.43
CA GLY A 159 -3.86 17.74 -9.90
C GLY A 159 -4.91 18.41 -10.80
N LYS A 160 -5.97 18.94 -10.18
CA LYS A 160 -7.09 19.58 -10.88
C LYS A 160 -6.65 20.74 -11.79
N VAL A 161 -5.56 21.43 -11.44
CA VAL A 161 -5.00 22.54 -12.25
C VAL A 161 -4.55 22.04 -13.62
N ALA A 162 -4.11 20.79 -13.73
CA ALA A 162 -3.65 20.17 -14.97
C ALA A 162 -4.74 19.98 -16.01
N GLU A 163 -6.02 19.99 -15.60
CA GLU A 163 -7.16 19.60 -16.44
C GLU A 163 -7.23 20.37 -17.76
N ALA A 164 -6.88 21.66 -17.74
CA ALA A 164 -6.88 22.52 -18.92
C ALA A 164 -5.83 22.11 -19.97
N PHE A 165 -4.77 21.42 -19.55
CA PHE A 165 -3.64 21.01 -20.37
C PHE A 165 -3.68 19.53 -20.76
N LEU A 166 -4.63 18.77 -20.20
CA LEU A 166 -4.78 17.36 -20.49
C LEU A 166 -5.58 17.14 -21.79
N PRO A 167 -5.14 16.24 -22.68
CA PRO A 167 -5.93 15.82 -23.84
C PRO A 167 -7.33 15.35 -23.42
N PRO A 168 -8.39 15.64 -24.21
CA PRO A 168 -9.77 15.34 -23.83
C PRO A 168 -10.04 13.88 -23.41
N ARG A 169 -9.30 12.92 -23.96
CA ARG A 169 -9.45 11.47 -23.65
C ARG A 169 -8.85 11.06 -22.31
N ILE A 170 -7.95 11.85 -21.74
CA ILE A 170 -7.31 11.60 -20.45
C ILE A 170 -7.61 12.69 -19.43
N GLN A 171 -8.65 13.48 -19.66
CA GLN A 171 -9.21 14.38 -18.66
C GLN A 171 -9.54 13.62 -17.38
N GLN A 172 -9.29 14.25 -16.23
CA GLN A 172 -9.44 13.66 -14.89
C GLN A 172 -8.49 12.51 -14.55
N ILE A 173 -7.44 12.26 -15.36
CA ILE A 173 -6.41 11.24 -15.05
C ILE A 173 -5.59 11.59 -13.80
N TRP A 174 -5.58 12.85 -13.36
CA TRP A 174 -4.94 13.27 -12.11
C TRP A 174 -5.62 12.71 -10.85
N LYS A 175 -6.83 12.14 -10.98
CA LYS A 175 -7.52 11.39 -9.91
C LYS A 175 -7.02 9.94 -9.77
N THR A 176 -6.03 9.55 -10.55
CA THR A 176 -5.49 8.19 -10.52
C THR A 176 -4.73 7.98 -9.21
N ASP A 177 -5.09 6.92 -8.50
CA ASP A 177 -4.38 6.50 -7.30
C ASP A 177 -3.31 5.47 -7.69
N LEU A 178 -3.66 4.52 -8.56
CA LEU A 178 -2.79 3.47 -9.10
C LEU A 178 -2.86 3.38 -10.62
N PHE A 179 -1.72 3.18 -11.28
CA PHE A 179 -1.70 2.59 -12.61
C PHE A 179 -1.59 1.07 -12.48
N VAL A 180 -2.44 0.34 -13.20
CA VAL A 180 -2.43 -1.13 -13.17
C VAL A 180 -2.22 -1.70 -14.57
N SER A 181 -1.35 -2.70 -14.69
CA SER A 181 -1.04 -3.38 -15.95
C SER A 181 -0.89 -4.87 -15.70
N ALA A 182 -0.87 -5.68 -16.75
CA ALA A 182 -0.42 -7.06 -16.62
C ALA A 182 1.11 -7.06 -16.50
N GLU A 183 1.67 -8.07 -15.84
CA GLU A 183 3.11 -8.29 -15.74
C GLU A 183 3.77 -8.25 -17.14
N ASP A 184 4.88 -7.52 -17.24
CA ASP A 184 5.60 -7.19 -18.48
C ASP A 184 4.77 -6.50 -19.58
N ASP A 185 3.64 -5.88 -19.24
CA ASP A 185 2.83 -5.09 -20.17
C ASP A 185 3.07 -3.59 -19.96
N ALA A 186 3.57 -2.93 -21.01
CA ALA A 186 3.77 -1.48 -21.02
C ALA A 186 2.45 -0.67 -21.09
N ARG A 187 1.30 -1.35 -21.12
CA ARG A 187 -0.02 -0.71 -21.21
C ARG A 187 -0.70 -0.73 -19.85
N HIS A 188 -0.95 0.46 -19.32
CA HIS A 188 -1.55 0.66 -18.02
C HIS A 188 -2.97 1.19 -18.12
N PHE A 189 -3.81 0.78 -17.18
CA PHE A 189 -5.08 1.42 -16.86
C PHE A 189 -4.88 2.37 -15.69
N ALA A 190 -5.52 3.52 -15.74
CA ALA A 190 -5.68 4.37 -14.58
C ALA A 190 -6.79 3.80 -13.68
N ALA A 191 -6.44 3.52 -12.43
CA ALA A 191 -7.34 3.06 -11.40
C ALA A 191 -7.49 4.13 -10.30
N THR A 192 -8.72 4.33 -9.85
CA THR A 192 -9.00 5.02 -8.60
C THR A 192 -9.37 4.00 -7.52
N VAL A 193 -8.87 4.21 -6.31
CA VAL A 193 -9.05 3.34 -5.16
C VAL A 193 -9.67 4.19 -4.05
N LYS A 194 -10.81 3.76 -3.51
CA LYS A 194 -11.50 4.49 -2.44
C LYS A 194 -11.95 3.54 -1.35
N SER A 195 -11.63 3.88 -0.10
CA SER A 195 -12.03 3.11 1.09
C SER A 195 -13.53 3.22 1.40
N ASN A 196 -14.27 4.05 0.65
CA ASN A 196 -15.71 4.16 0.71
C ASN A 196 -16.29 4.28 -0.71
N PHE A 197 -17.25 3.42 -1.03
CA PHE A 197 -17.95 3.41 -2.31
C PHE A 197 -18.61 4.76 -2.65
N ASP A 198 -19.16 5.46 -1.67
CA ASP A 198 -19.86 6.72 -1.90
C ASP A 198 -18.92 7.88 -2.31
N LEU A 199 -17.61 7.68 -2.11
CA LEU A 199 -16.56 8.61 -2.54
C LEU A 199 -15.98 8.26 -3.92
N LEU A 200 -16.47 7.18 -4.55
CA LEU A 200 -15.98 6.78 -5.85
C LEU A 200 -16.40 7.81 -6.90
N GLU A 201 -15.42 8.34 -7.63
CA GLU A 201 -15.66 9.26 -8.72
C GLU A 201 -15.14 8.69 -10.04
N GLY A 202 -15.92 8.89 -11.10
CA GLY A 202 -15.51 8.58 -12.46
C GLY A 202 -14.58 9.64 -13.05
N GLY A 203 -13.99 9.29 -14.19
CA GLY A 203 -13.23 10.23 -15.00
C GLY A 203 -12.93 9.68 -16.39
N ARG A 204 -12.80 10.55 -17.40
CA ARG A 204 -12.54 10.09 -18.78
C ARG A 204 -11.21 9.34 -18.93
N GLY A 205 -10.21 9.77 -18.17
CA GLY A 205 -8.90 9.13 -18.10
C GLY A 205 -8.87 7.87 -17.23
N LEU A 206 -9.89 7.62 -16.42
CA LEU A 206 -9.97 6.48 -15.50
C LEU A 206 -10.67 5.29 -16.17
N ARG A 207 -10.32 4.07 -15.74
CA ARG A 207 -10.88 2.83 -16.30
C ARG A 207 -11.34 1.83 -15.25
N ILE A 208 -10.67 1.82 -14.11
CA ILE A 208 -10.91 0.87 -13.03
C ILE A 208 -11.20 1.66 -11.75
N GLY A 209 -12.20 1.20 -10.99
CA GLY A 209 -12.45 1.66 -9.62
C GLY A 209 -12.28 0.48 -8.67
N ILE A 210 -11.55 0.65 -7.57
CA ILE A 210 -11.39 -0.38 -6.53
C ILE A 210 -11.98 0.15 -5.23
N VAL A 211 -12.94 -0.58 -4.69
CA VAL A 211 -13.74 -0.15 -3.53
C VAL A 211 -14.05 -1.37 -2.66
N PRO A 212 -14.30 -1.19 -1.35
CA PRO A 212 -14.85 -2.27 -0.54
C PRO A 212 -16.31 -2.50 -0.87
N GLU A 213 -16.80 -3.70 -0.59
CA GLU A 213 -18.22 -4.03 -0.51
C GLU A 213 -18.91 -3.15 0.52
N SER A 214 -20.17 -2.81 0.28
CA SER A 214 -20.96 -2.00 1.21
C SER A 214 -22.42 -2.38 1.18
N THR A 215 -23.20 -1.82 2.11
CA THR A 215 -24.66 -1.99 2.14
C THR A 215 -25.37 -1.30 0.98
N HIS A 216 -24.66 -0.51 0.18
CA HIS A 216 -25.23 0.15 -0.99
C HIS A 216 -25.74 -0.91 -2.00
N PRO A 217 -27.00 -0.84 -2.48
CA PRO A 217 -27.60 -1.89 -3.30
C PRO A 217 -26.82 -2.22 -4.58
N LEU A 218 -26.15 -1.21 -5.12
CA LEU A 218 -25.31 -1.31 -6.31
C LEU A 218 -23.86 -1.69 -6.02
N ASN A 219 -23.48 -2.06 -4.79
CA ASN A 219 -22.09 -2.32 -4.39
C ASN A 219 -21.87 -3.66 -3.65
N ARG A 220 -22.11 -4.75 -4.38
CA ARG A 220 -21.82 -6.12 -3.92
C ARG A 220 -20.44 -6.57 -4.38
N ALA A 221 -19.83 -7.52 -3.65
CA ALA A 221 -18.55 -8.11 -4.02
C ALA A 221 -18.48 -8.60 -5.47
N GLY A 222 -17.30 -8.51 -6.07
CA GLY A 222 -17.02 -8.94 -7.45
C GLY A 222 -16.81 -7.79 -8.43
N VAL A 223 -16.95 -8.07 -9.72
CA VAL A 223 -16.61 -7.12 -10.80
C VAL A 223 -17.85 -6.74 -11.59
N ARG A 224 -18.05 -5.45 -11.82
CA ARG A 224 -19.14 -4.92 -12.65
C ARG A 224 -18.76 -3.65 -13.37
N TYR A 225 -19.39 -3.38 -14.51
CA TYR A 225 -19.29 -2.07 -15.14
C TYR A 225 -20.30 -1.11 -14.52
N SER A 226 -19.87 0.09 -14.16
CA SER A 226 -20.75 1.16 -13.70
C SER A 226 -20.93 2.20 -14.80
N PRO A 227 -22.12 2.31 -15.41
CA PRO A 227 -22.38 3.36 -16.40
C PRO A 227 -22.27 4.77 -15.83
N ALA A 228 -22.64 4.96 -14.55
CA ALA A 228 -22.58 6.26 -13.88
C ALA A 228 -21.14 6.76 -13.72
N HIS A 229 -20.22 5.89 -13.29
CA HIS A 229 -18.81 6.25 -13.11
C HIS A 229 -17.98 6.04 -14.39
N ARG A 230 -18.51 5.27 -15.36
CA ARG A 230 -17.82 4.80 -16.57
C ARG A 230 -16.57 3.94 -16.28
N LEU A 231 -16.58 3.22 -15.17
CA LEU A 231 -15.48 2.37 -14.70
C LEU A 231 -15.90 0.91 -14.64
N TRP A 232 -14.93 0.01 -14.82
CA TRP A 232 -15.04 -1.33 -14.25
C TRP A 232 -14.73 -1.25 -12.76
N ILE A 233 -15.75 -1.50 -11.95
CA ILE A 233 -15.65 -1.50 -10.50
C ILE A 233 -15.29 -2.90 -10.02
N VAL A 234 -14.17 -2.97 -9.30
CA VAL A 234 -13.70 -4.09 -8.49
C VAL A 234 -14.17 -3.82 -7.07
N THR A 235 -15.13 -4.63 -6.60
CA THR A 235 -15.62 -4.55 -5.23
C THR A 235 -14.99 -5.68 -4.41
N LEU A 236 -14.10 -5.30 -3.48
CA LEU A 236 -13.41 -6.22 -2.58
C LEU A 236 -14.33 -6.63 -1.43
N ALA A 237 -14.42 -7.93 -1.14
CA ALA A 237 -15.36 -8.48 -0.16
C ALA A 237 -15.13 -7.95 1.27
N ASP A 238 -16.24 -7.67 1.97
CA ASP A 238 -16.31 -7.13 3.34
C ASP A 238 -17.49 -7.83 4.07
N PRO A 239 -17.33 -8.38 5.29
CA PRO A 239 -16.11 -8.45 6.12
C PRO A 239 -15.28 -9.71 5.90
N ASN A 240 -15.74 -10.69 5.15
CA ASN A 240 -15.07 -11.99 5.05
C ASN A 240 -14.02 -12.04 3.93
N GLY A 241 -13.43 -10.90 3.57
CA GLY A 241 -12.48 -10.76 2.48
C GLY A 241 -11.36 -9.79 2.78
N PHE A 242 -10.76 -9.22 1.73
CA PHE A 242 -9.63 -8.29 1.86
C PHE A 242 -9.98 -7.07 2.72
N MET A 243 -11.21 -6.54 2.63
CA MET A 243 -11.59 -5.38 3.42
C MET A 243 -11.67 -5.68 4.92
N GLY A 244 -12.13 -6.88 5.30
CA GLY A 244 -12.10 -7.29 6.70
C GLY A 244 -10.68 -7.40 7.27
N LEU A 245 -9.77 -7.99 6.49
CA LEU A 245 -8.35 -8.06 6.81
C LEU A 245 -7.75 -6.65 7.00
N PHE A 246 -8.04 -5.73 6.07
CA PHE A 246 -7.62 -4.34 6.16
C PHE A 246 -8.18 -3.64 7.40
N ASN A 247 -9.46 -3.82 7.69
CA ASN A 247 -10.11 -3.22 8.85
C ASN A 247 -9.47 -3.69 10.16
N ASP A 248 -9.18 -4.99 10.28
CA ASP A 248 -8.50 -5.57 11.43
C ASP A 248 -7.09 -4.99 11.61
N ALA A 249 -6.29 -4.96 10.54
CA ALA A 249 -4.94 -4.39 10.55
C ALA A 249 -4.96 -2.89 10.92
N TYR A 250 -5.84 -2.12 10.28
CA TYR A 250 -5.98 -0.69 10.50
C TYR A 250 -6.33 -0.37 11.96
N GLN A 251 -7.28 -1.13 12.54
CA GLN A 251 -7.66 -0.95 13.94
C GLN A 251 -6.53 -1.38 14.89
N ALA A 252 -5.78 -2.44 14.59
CA ALA A 252 -4.64 -2.86 15.42
C ALA A 252 -3.50 -1.82 15.43
N VAL A 253 -3.08 -1.36 14.26
CA VAL A 253 -2.04 -0.32 14.12
C VAL A 253 -2.53 1.00 14.73
N GLY A 254 -3.76 1.42 14.41
CA GLY A 254 -4.37 2.64 14.95
C GLY A 254 -4.45 2.64 16.47
N ARG A 255 -4.83 1.52 17.10
CA ARG A 255 -4.87 1.39 18.56
C ARG A 255 -3.48 1.38 19.20
N ALA A 256 -2.47 0.79 18.54
CA ALA A 256 -1.09 0.88 18.98
C ALA A 256 -0.61 2.35 18.98
N ILE A 257 -0.86 3.07 17.90
CA ILE A 257 -0.58 4.50 17.75
C ILE A 257 -1.30 5.33 18.82
N ILE A 258 -2.61 5.15 19.00
CA ILE A 258 -3.40 5.84 20.01
C ILE A 258 -2.84 5.61 21.41
N THR A 259 -2.47 4.36 21.73
CA THR A 259 -1.89 4.01 23.04
C THR A 259 -0.54 4.69 23.26
N LEU A 260 0.37 4.58 22.29
CA LEU A 260 1.72 5.15 22.38
C LEU A 260 1.70 6.69 22.39
N GLY A 261 0.77 7.28 21.64
CA GLY A 261 0.53 8.72 21.56
C GLY A 261 -0.26 9.28 22.74
N LYS A 262 -0.79 8.41 23.62
CA LYS A 262 -1.68 8.78 24.74
C LYS A 262 -2.92 9.55 24.26
N GLN A 263 -3.46 9.17 23.11
CA GLN A 263 -4.66 9.76 22.53
C GLN A 263 -5.92 9.15 23.19
N PRO A 264 -7.09 9.80 23.07
CA PRO A 264 -8.35 9.22 23.55
C PRO A 264 -8.60 7.83 22.93
N LEU A 265 -9.04 6.89 23.75
CA LEU A 265 -9.34 5.54 23.27
C LEU A 265 -10.55 5.56 22.33
N PRO A 266 -10.51 4.81 21.22
CA PRO A 266 -11.64 4.70 20.33
C PRO A 266 -12.73 3.85 20.98
N ALA A 267 -13.93 3.92 20.43
CA ALA A 267 -15.06 3.18 20.93
C ALA A 267 -14.83 1.66 20.97
N TYR A 268 -15.45 0.96 21.93
CA TYR A 268 -15.22 -0.47 22.13
C TYR A 268 -15.57 -1.32 20.90
N TRP A 269 -16.59 -0.95 20.13
CA TRP A 269 -17.03 -1.70 18.95
C TRP A 269 -16.04 -1.65 17.77
N THR A 270 -15.01 -0.80 17.81
CA THR A 270 -13.92 -0.80 16.82
C THR A 270 -12.76 -1.71 17.24
N LYS A 271 -12.96 -2.55 18.26
CA LYS A 271 -11.94 -3.47 18.74
C LYS A 271 -11.62 -4.50 17.65
N PRO A 272 -10.33 -4.64 17.26
CA PRO A 272 -9.93 -5.59 16.23
C PRO A 272 -10.08 -7.04 16.72
N SER A 273 -10.01 -8.00 15.81
CA SER A 273 -10.04 -9.42 16.18
C SER A 273 -8.96 -9.81 17.20
N ALA A 274 -9.11 -10.96 17.85
CA ALA A 274 -8.14 -11.46 18.82
C ALA A 274 -6.73 -11.61 18.22
N LYS A 275 -6.65 -12.03 16.95
CA LYS A 275 -5.37 -12.19 16.24
C LYS A 275 -4.73 -10.82 15.94
N ALA A 276 -5.53 -9.84 15.52
CA ALA A 276 -5.06 -8.47 15.29
C ALA A 276 -4.66 -7.73 16.58
N GLN A 277 -5.30 -8.01 17.72
CA GLN A 277 -4.86 -7.51 19.03
C GLN A 277 -3.44 -7.96 19.39
N ARG A 278 -3.01 -9.16 18.97
CA ARG A 278 -1.62 -9.59 19.18
C ARG A 278 -0.62 -8.71 18.41
N ILE A 279 -0.97 -8.24 17.20
CA ILE A 279 -0.14 -7.28 16.47
C ILE A 279 -0.10 -5.94 17.22
N GLU A 280 -1.25 -5.46 17.66
CA GLU A 280 -1.37 -4.24 18.46
C GLU A 280 -0.44 -4.30 19.70
N GLU A 281 -0.47 -5.39 20.45
CA GLU A 281 0.36 -5.60 21.63
C GLU A 281 1.85 -5.65 21.30
N GLN A 282 2.23 -6.28 20.18
CA GLN A 282 3.62 -6.36 19.74
C GLN A 282 4.16 -5.01 19.26
N LEU A 283 3.38 -4.23 18.50
CA LEU A 283 3.77 -2.88 18.06
C LEU A 283 4.06 -1.96 19.24
N LYS A 284 3.28 -2.06 20.33
CA LYS A 284 3.46 -1.26 21.55
C LYS A 284 4.81 -1.52 22.25
N LYS A 285 5.48 -2.65 21.98
CA LYS A 285 6.78 -3.00 22.58
C LYS A 285 7.94 -2.15 22.01
N TYR A 286 7.75 -1.49 20.86
CA TYR A 286 8.82 -0.82 20.12
C TYR A 286 8.64 0.70 19.95
N PRO A 287 8.35 1.48 21.02
CA PRO A 287 8.13 2.92 20.89
C PRO A 287 9.37 3.69 20.40
N ASP A 288 10.56 3.18 20.69
CA ASP A 288 11.83 3.84 20.38
C ASP A 288 12.48 3.38 19.07
N ALA A 289 11.94 2.33 18.43
CA ALA A 289 12.40 1.90 17.11
C ALA A 289 11.94 2.88 16.03
N THR A 290 12.69 2.97 14.94
CA THR A 290 12.24 3.70 13.76
C THR A 290 11.04 3.00 13.15
N VAL A 291 10.16 3.75 12.50
CA VAL A 291 9.00 3.17 11.81
C VAL A 291 9.46 2.22 10.69
N ILE A 292 10.55 2.58 9.98
CA ILE A 292 11.16 1.76 8.92
C ILE A 292 11.68 0.42 9.46
N ASP A 293 12.28 0.38 10.65
CA ASP A 293 12.71 -0.88 11.28
C ASP A 293 11.51 -1.77 11.62
N ILE A 294 10.41 -1.17 12.06
CA ILE A 294 9.16 -1.90 12.36
C ILE A 294 8.55 -2.44 11.07
N GLU A 295 8.48 -1.64 10.00
CA GLU A 295 8.01 -2.10 8.68
C GLU A 295 8.82 -3.30 8.17
N SER A 296 10.15 -3.23 8.29
CA SER A 296 11.04 -4.32 7.87
C SER A 296 10.77 -5.59 8.67
N ALA A 297 10.57 -5.48 9.99
CA ALA A 297 10.25 -6.62 10.82
C ALA A 297 8.84 -7.20 10.56
N LEU A 298 7.87 -6.37 10.18
CA LEU A 298 6.55 -6.81 9.74
C LEU A 298 6.62 -7.57 8.40
N ASP A 299 7.48 -7.13 7.47
CA ASP A 299 7.72 -7.85 6.21
C ASP A 299 8.38 -9.22 6.46
N GLU A 300 9.42 -9.26 7.31
CA GLU A 300 10.02 -10.52 7.76
C GLU A 300 8.96 -11.46 8.39
N ALA A 301 8.03 -10.90 9.19
CA ALA A 301 6.96 -11.64 9.83
C ALA A 301 5.92 -12.19 8.84
N ALA A 302 5.56 -11.39 7.83
CA ALA A 302 4.66 -11.81 6.76
C ALA A 302 5.24 -12.97 5.92
N GLN A 303 6.56 -13.10 5.88
CA GLN A 303 7.27 -14.16 5.15
C GLN A 303 7.57 -15.41 5.99
N GLN A 304 7.24 -15.42 7.29
CA GLN A 304 7.49 -16.56 8.15
C GLN A 304 6.86 -17.85 7.58
N ASP A 305 7.62 -18.94 7.64
CA ASP A 305 7.26 -20.28 7.15
C ASP A 305 7.09 -20.44 5.61
N LEU A 306 7.48 -19.45 4.78
CA LEU A 306 7.57 -19.61 3.32
C LEU A 306 8.86 -20.31 2.84
N VAL A 307 9.90 -20.40 3.69
CA VAL A 307 11.22 -20.95 3.32
C VAL A 307 11.76 -21.89 4.41
N SER A 308 11.95 -23.17 4.10
CA SER A 308 12.66 -24.13 4.96
C SER A 308 14.18 -24.11 4.70
N ALA A 309 14.90 -23.33 5.51
CA ALA A 309 16.29 -23.44 6.00
C ALA A 309 17.52 -23.56 5.05
N LYS A 310 18.52 -22.67 5.29
CA LYS A 310 19.87 -23.02 5.80
C LYS A 310 20.61 -21.81 6.39
N GLU A 311 21.22 -21.98 7.57
CA GLU A 311 22.05 -21.00 8.28
C GLU A 311 23.27 -20.50 7.47
N ARG A 312 23.66 -19.21 7.56
CA ARG A 312 24.69 -18.63 8.47
C ARG A 312 25.13 -17.23 8.03
N LEU A 313 25.47 -16.38 9.01
CA LEU A 313 25.98 -15.00 8.92
C LEU A 313 27.37 -14.89 8.26
N VAL A 314 27.62 -13.81 7.51
CA VAL A 314 28.91 -13.09 7.46
C VAL A 314 28.65 -11.58 7.29
N GLY A 315 29.26 -10.76 8.14
CA GLY A 315 29.18 -9.30 8.08
C GLY A 315 30.36 -8.66 7.34
N VAL A 316 30.21 -7.36 7.01
CA VAL A 316 31.34 -6.47 6.71
C VAL A 316 31.04 -5.09 7.31
N ASN A 317 31.91 -4.61 8.20
CA ASN A 317 31.89 -3.25 8.75
C ASN A 317 32.48 -2.23 7.76
N ALA A 318 32.16 -0.95 7.97
CA ALA A 318 33.06 0.16 7.62
C ALA A 318 33.33 1.01 8.89
N PRO A 319 34.58 1.29 9.32
CA PRO A 319 34.86 2.09 10.51
C PRO A 319 35.18 3.59 10.27
N ASN A 320 34.55 4.40 11.13
CA ASN A 320 35.09 5.48 12.00
C ASN A 320 36.01 6.58 11.45
N TRP A 321 35.54 7.55 10.65
CA TRP A 321 35.96 8.97 10.76
C TRP A 321 35.34 9.87 9.65
N LEU A 322 34.18 10.50 9.88
CA LEU A 322 33.96 11.87 9.37
C LEU A 322 32.74 12.53 10.02
N HIS A 323 33.05 13.47 10.91
CA HIS A 323 32.19 14.51 11.50
C HIS A 323 31.27 14.14 12.67
N ILE A 324 31.89 14.06 13.85
CA ILE A 324 31.24 14.39 15.12
C ILE A 324 31.12 15.92 15.22
N LYS A 325 29.91 16.43 15.45
CA LYS A 325 29.65 17.54 16.39
C LYS A 325 28.20 17.47 16.89
N GLN A 326 28.09 17.29 18.21
CA GLN A 326 26.89 17.24 19.08
C GLN A 326 25.92 16.06 18.84
N LEU A 327 26.24 14.94 19.49
CA LEU A 327 25.37 13.77 19.60
C LEU A 327 24.13 14.09 20.43
N ALA A 328 22.97 14.12 19.77
CA ALA A 328 21.73 13.75 20.42
C ALA A 328 21.94 12.38 21.12
N PRO A 329 21.37 12.15 22.32
CA PRO A 329 21.58 10.90 23.05
C PRO A 329 21.30 9.69 22.16
N ARG A 330 22.27 8.77 22.04
CA ARG A 330 22.08 7.49 21.34
C ARG A 330 21.03 6.70 22.11
N ILE A 331 19.81 6.70 21.61
CA ILE A 331 18.74 5.89 22.16
C ILE A 331 18.94 4.47 21.63
N ILE A 332 19.28 3.56 22.52
CA ILE A 332 19.42 2.13 22.23
C ILE A 332 18.00 1.54 22.29
N SER A 333 17.44 1.17 21.14
CA SER A 333 16.14 0.52 21.04
C SER A 333 16.34 -0.97 20.73
N PRO A 334 15.55 -1.90 21.32
CA PRO A 334 15.58 -3.29 20.91
C PRO A 334 15.16 -3.43 19.43
N LYS A 335 15.84 -4.29 18.68
CA LYS A 335 15.47 -4.59 17.29
C LYS A 335 14.04 -5.15 17.26
N PRO A 336 13.11 -4.58 16.47
CA PRO A 336 11.76 -5.12 16.30
C PRO A 336 11.78 -6.57 15.83
N ARG A 337 10.93 -7.41 16.43
CA ARG A 337 10.71 -8.80 16.02
C ARG A 337 9.28 -9.20 16.40
N PHE A 338 8.59 -9.86 15.49
CA PHE A 338 7.22 -10.30 15.71
C PHE A 338 7.13 -11.82 15.92
N ASP A 339 6.38 -12.20 16.94
CA ASP A 339 6.00 -13.56 17.30
C ASP A 339 4.94 -14.09 16.32
N LYS A 340 4.75 -15.41 16.26
CA LYS A 340 3.72 -16.00 15.40
C LYS A 340 2.30 -15.65 15.89
N LEU A 341 1.38 -15.53 14.93
CA LEU A 341 -0.03 -15.30 15.19
C LEU A 341 -0.78 -16.63 15.14
N ASP A 342 -0.51 -17.56 16.07
CA ASP A 342 -1.20 -18.87 16.14
C ASP A 342 -2.71 -18.77 15.87
#